data_AF-A0A1W9QW37-F1
#
_entry.id   AF-A0A1W9QW37-F1
#
_cell.length_a   1.000
_cell.length_b   1.000
_cell.length_c   1.000
_cell.angle_alpha   90.00
_cell.angle_beta   90.00
_cell.angle_gamma   90.00
#
_symmetry.space_group_name_H-M   'P 1'
#
loop_
_entity.id
_entity.type
_entity.pdbx_description
1 polymer ?
#
loop_
_entity_poly.entity_id
_entity_poly.type
_entity_poly.pdbx_seq_one_letter_code
_entity_poly.pdbx_strand_id
1 'polypeptide(L)' 'MEQIEISKSTLITGLILLLIGFVIMALGTDTYSFWKITISPLVIIIAFGLIAYSVMQKK' A
#
# COMPACT_ATOMS: atom_id res chain seq x y z
N MET A 1 -19.89 -3.89 21.87
CA MET A 1 -18.55 -3.75 21.26
C MET A 1 -18.67 -4.24 19.84
N GLU A 2 -18.36 -3.39 18.87
CA GLU A 2 -18.43 -3.73 17.44
C GLU A 2 -17.27 -4.69 17.10
N GLN A 3 -17.58 -5.86 16.54
CA GLN A 3 -16.57 -6.87 16.18
C GLN A 3 -15.96 -6.47 14.84
N ILE A 4 -14.72 -5.96 14.87
CA ILE A 4 -13.97 -5.63 13.65
C ILE A 4 -13.31 -6.91 13.14
N GLU A 5 -13.71 -7.40 11.96
CA GLU A 5 -13.05 -8.53 11.31
C GLU A 5 -11.96 -8.02 10.36
N ILE A 6 -10.70 -8.40 10.62
CA ILE A 6 -9.59 -8.07 9.73
C ILE A 6 -9.52 -9.07 8.59
N SER A 7 -9.68 -8.60 7.35
CA SER A 7 -9.43 -9.42 6.16
C SER A 7 -7.91 -9.64 5.99
N LYS A 8 -7.42 -10.79 6.49
CA LYS A 8 -5.98 -11.13 6.46
C LYS A 8 -5.37 -11.09 5.06
N SER A 9 -6.08 -11.59 4.04
CA SER A 9 -5.59 -11.61 2.66
C SER A 9 -5.46 -10.20 2.10
N THR A 10 -6.47 -9.35 2.31
CA THR A 10 -6.44 -7.95 1.87
C THR A 10 -5.35 -7.15 2.57
N LEU A 11 -5.16 -7.40 3.87
CA LEU A 11 -4.09 -6.78 4.67
C LEU A 11 -2.71 -7.15 4.11
N ILE A 12 -2.47 -8.45 3.86
CA ILE A 12 -1.20 -8.94 3.30
C ILE A 12 -0.95 -8.33 1.92
N THR A 13 -1.95 -8.31 1.04
CA THR A 13 -1.83 -7.67 -0.29
C THR A 13 -1.47 -6.20 -0.18
N GLY A 14 -2.11 -5.46 0.73
CA GLY A 14 -1.79 -4.06 1.00
C GLY A 14 -0.34 -3.88 1.48
N LEU A 15 0.13 -4.73 2.40
CA LEU A 15 1.52 -4.68 2.88
C LEU A 15 2.55 -5.00 1.78
N ILE A 16 2.27 -5.97 0.92
CA ILE A 16 3.13 -6.31 -0.23
C ILE A 16 3.20 -5.12 -1.20
N LEU A 17 2.07 -4.50 -1.53
CA LEU A 17 2.03 -3.33 -2.40
C LEU A 17 2.77 -2.13 -1.78
N LEU A 18 2.67 -1.96 -0.46
CA LEU A 18 3.39 -0.91 0.25
C LEU A 18 4.91 -1.10 0.08
N LEU A 19 5.40 -2.33 0.28
CA LEU A 19 6.80 -2.66 0.06
C LEU A 19 7.23 -2.42 -1.39
N ILE A 20 6.41 -2.80 -2.38
CA ILE A 20 6.70 -2.54 -3.80
C ILE A 20 6.83 -1.04 -4.07
N GLY A 21 5.95 -0.20 -3.52
CA GLY A 21 6.04 1.25 -3.67
C GLY A 21 7.37 1.82 -3.16
N PHE A 22 7.84 1.35 -2.00
CA PHE A 22 9.15 1.75 -1.48
C PHE A 22 10.32 1.19 -2.29
N VAL A 23 10.21 -0.03 -2.82
CA VAL A 23 11.24 -0.61 -3.70
C VAL A 23 11.36 0.22 -4.98
N ILE A 24 10.26 0.60 -5.62
CA ILE A 24 10.30 1.45 -6.82
C ILE A 24 10.97 2.80 -6.51
N MET A 25 10.69 3.37 -5.34
CA MET A 25 11.33 4.62 -4.89
C MET A 25 12.84 4.46 -4.64
N ALA A 26 13.26 3.33 -4.07
CA ALA A 26 14.65 3.05 -3.73
C ALA A 26 15.50 2.69 -4.95
N LEU A 27 14.90 2.07 -5.97
CA LEU A 27 15.62 1.64 -7.17
C LEU A 27 16.02 2.82 -8.07
N GLY A 28 17.21 2.74 -8.65
CA GLY A 28 17.74 3.74 -9.57
C GLY A 28 18.31 4.98 -8.90
N THR A 29 19.18 5.68 -9.62
CA THR A 29 19.92 6.85 -9.10
C THR A 29 19.17 8.17 -9.30
N ASP A 30 18.25 8.24 -10.26
CA ASP A 30 17.50 9.46 -10.55
C ASP A 30 16.30 9.63 -9.63
N THR A 31 16.47 10.52 -8.64
CA THR A 31 15.44 10.91 -7.66
C THR A 31 14.22 11.55 -8.32
N TYR A 32 14.38 12.21 -9.47
CA TYR A 32 13.30 12.97 -10.11
C TYR A 32 12.60 12.21 -11.25
N SER A 33 12.86 10.91 -11.38
CA SER A 33 12.22 10.09 -12.40
C SER A 33 10.71 9.92 -12.16
N PHE A 34 9.96 9.76 -13.27
CA PHE A 34 8.51 9.52 -13.24
C PHE A 34 8.10 8.35 -12.34
N TRP A 35 8.93 7.30 -12.28
CA TRP A 35 8.71 6.14 -11.41
C TRP A 35 8.72 6.50 -9.92
N LYS A 36 9.60 7.42 -9.51
CA LYS A 36 9.73 7.83 -8.10
C LYS A 36 8.75 8.91 -7.71
N ILE A 37 8.52 9.90 -8.58
CA ILE A 37 7.63 11.03 -8.28
C ILE A 37 6.15 10.64 -8.43
N THR A 38 5.81 9.85 -9.44
CA THR A 38 4.40 9.58 -9.77
C THR A 38 3.99 8.16 -9.40
N ILE A 39 4.72 7.14 -9.86
CA ILE A 39 4.28 5.75 -9.66
C ILE A 39 4.41 5.31 -8.20
N SER A 40 5.54 5.59 -7.55
CA SER A 40 5.77 5.14 -6.16
C SER A 40 4.72 5.71 -5.19
N PRO A 41 4.41 7.01 -5.18
CA PRO A 41 3.38 7.54 -4.28
C PRO A 41 1.98 7.00 -4.59
N LEU A 42 1.62 6.81 -5.86
CA LEU A 42 0.33 6.22 -6.24
C LEU A 42 0.20 4.78 -5.72
N VAL A 43 1.23 3.96 -5.88
CA VAL A 43 1.24 2.58 -5.37
C VAL A 43 1.12 2.56 -3.84
N ILE A 44 1.82 3.46 -3.15
CA ILE A 44 1.76 3.59 -1.69
C ILE A 44 0.35 4.01 -1.22
N ILE A 45 -0.30 4.95 -1.90
CA ILE A 45 -1.67 5.38 -1.57
C ILE A 45 -2.66 4.22 -1.73
N ILE A 46 -2.58 3.46 -2.82
CA ILE A 46 -3.43 2.28 -3.05
C ILE A 46 -3.19 1.23 -1.96
N ALA A 47 -1.93 1.00 -1.58
CA ALA A 47 -1.56 0.08 -0.51
C ALA A 47 -2.19 0.48 0.83
N PHE A 48 -2.08 1.75 1.23
CA PHE A 48 -2.74 2.25 2.44
C PHE A 48 -4.26 2.13 2.38
N GLY A 49 -4.87 2.39 1.21
CA GLY A 49 -6.31 2.19 1.00
C GLY A 49 -6.74 0.74 1.25
N LEU A 50 -5.97 -0.23 0.74
CA LEU A 50 -6.25 -1.66 0.96
C LEU A 50 -6.05 -2.08 2.42
N ILE A 51 -5.02 -1.57 3.09
CA ILE A 51 -4.77 -1.83 4.52
C ILE A 51 -5.93 -1.26 5.34
N ALA A 52 -6.30 0.01 5.12
CA ALA A 52 -7.42 0.64 5.81
C ALA A 52 -8.73 -0.11 5.56
N TYR A 53 -9.03 -0.46 4.30
CA TYR A 53 -10.21 -1.25 3.95
C TYR A 53 -10.21 -2.61 4.65
N SER A 54 -9.05 -3.28 4.76
CA SER A 54 -8.95 -4.60 5.40
C SER A 54 -9.28 -4.59 6.89
N VAL A 55 -9.04 -3.47 7.58
CA VAL A 55 -9.30 -3.32 9.02
C VAL A 55 -10.63 -2.61 9.31
N MET A 56 -11.23 -1.96 8.32
CA MET A 56 -12.52 -1.29 8.45
C MET A 56 -13.70 -2.18 8.07
N GLN A 57 -13.46 -3.45 7.69
CA GLN A 57 -14.56 -4.35 7.37
C GLN A 57 -15.36 -4.66 8.64
N LYS A 58 -16.62 -4.21 8.61
CA LYS A 58 -17.64 -4.51 9.60
C LYS A 58 -18.51 -5.62 9.02
N LYS A 59 -18.83 -6.63 9.83
CA LYS A 59 -19.92 -7.57 9.52
C LYS A 59 -21.26 -6.93 9.83
#